data_AF-A0A2J4RIR6-F1
#
_entry.id   AF-A0A2J4RIR6-F1
#
_cell.length_a   1.000
_cell.length_b   1.000
_cell.length_c   1.000
_cell.angle_alpha   90.00
_cell.angle_beta   90.00
_cell.angle_gamma   90.00
#
_symmetry.space_group_name_H-M   'P 1'
#
loop_
_entity.id
_entity.type
_entity.pdbx_description
1 polymer ?
#
loop_
_entity_poly.entity_id
_entity_poly.type
_entity_poly.pdbx_seq_one_letter_code
_entity_poly.pdbx_strand_id
1 'polypeptide(L)'
;MGKLRLTMAQALVKFLDNQYLEVDGEEHKFVKGIFAIFGHGNVLGMGQALEQDSGEMRVYQGRNEQGMAHVATGFARQSLR
;
A
#
# COMPACT_ATOMS: atom_id res chain seq x y z
N MET A 1 -0.29 -26.80 9.06
CA MET A 1 -0.23 -25.37 8.66
C MET A 1 -0.12 -24.53 9.92
N GLY A 2 0.95 -23.76 10.11
CA GLY A 2 1.12 -22.89 11.27
C GLY A 2 0.26 -21.63 11.17
N LYS A 3 -0.11 -21.03 12.31
CA LYS A 3 -0.75 -19.70 12.34
C LYS A 3 0.34 -18.63 12.35
N LEU A 4 0.19 -17.61 11.51
CA LEU A 4 1.07 -16.44 11.53
C LEU A 4 0.51 -15.39 12.51
N ARG A 5 1.35 -14.86 13.39
CA ARG A 5 0.97 -13.77 14.30
C ARG A 5 1.50 -12.46 13.75
N LEU A 6 0.59 -11.54 13.42
CA LEU A 6 0.90 -10.22 12.89
C LEU A 6 0.23 -9.14 13.73
N THR A 7 0.82 -7.94 13.75
CA THR A 7 0.10 -6.73 14.15
C THR A 7 -0.96 -6.40 13.09
N MET A 8 -1.93 -5.57 13.46
CA MET A 8 -2.95 -5.12 12.50
C MET A 8 -2.31 -4.43 11.28
N ALA A 9 -1.31 -3.57 11.50
CA ALA A 9 -0.63 -2.86 10.41
C ALA A 9 0.14 -3.81 9.48
N GLN A 10 0.86 -4.80 10.03
CA GLN A 10 1.52 -5.83 9.22
C GLN A 10 0.52 -6.64 8.39
N ALA A 11 -0.61 -7.02 8.99
CA ALA A 11 -1.67 -7.74 8.28
C ALA A 11 -2.26 -6.89 7.16
N LEU A 12 -2.47 -5.58 7.38
CA LEU A 12 -3.00 -4.66 6.39
C LEU A 12 -2.03 -4.44 5.21
N VAL A 13 -0.74 -4.20 5.48
CA VAL A 13 0.29 -4.05 4.44
C VAL A 13 0.37 -5.31 3.58
N LYS A 14 0.47 -6.48 4.23
CA LYS A 14 0.53 -7.76 3.53
C LYS A 14 -0.73 -8.05 2.72
N PHE A 15 -1.91 -7.73 3.27
CA PHE A 15 -3.17 -7.87 2.55
C PHE A 15 -3.17 -7.01 1.29
N LEU A 16 -2.90 -5.70 1.42
CA LEU A 16 -2.91 -4.76 0.30
C LEU A 16 -1.88 -5.08 -0.79
N ASP A 17 -0.68 -5.53 -0.41
CA ASP A 17 0.35 -5.95 -1.37
C ASP A 17 -0.05 -7.20 -2.18
N ASN A 18 -0.95 -8.03 -1.65
CA ASN A 18 -1.40 -9.27 -2.29
C ASN A 18 -2.78 -9.12 -2.96
N GLN A 19 -3.10 -7.92 -3.46
CA GLN A 19 -4.33 -7.66 -4.21
C GLN A 19 -4.05 -7.63 -5.72
N TYR A 20 -4.81 -8.42 -6.47
CA TYR A 20 -4.63 -8.60 -7.91
C TYR A 20 -5.97 -8.50 -8.65
N LEU A 21 -5.92 -8.07 -9.90
CA LEU A 21 -7.02 -8.07 -10.85
C LEU A 21 -6.63 -8.91 -12.05
N GLU A 22 -7.55 -9.71 -12.56
CA GLU A 22 -7.41 -10.37 -13.85
C GLU A 22 -8.19 -9.57 -14.90
N VAL A 23 -7.52 -9.16 -15.98
CA VAL A 23 -8.13 -8.44 -17.11
C VAL A 23 -7.60 -9.05 -18.39
N ASP A 24 -8.48 -9.50 -19.27
CA ASP A 24 -8.14 -10.11 -20.56
C ASP A 24 -7.12 -11.28 -20.47
N GLY A 25 -7.17 -12.03 -19.36
CA GLY A 25 -6.27 -13.16 -19.10
C GLY A 25 -4.89 -12.78 -18.56
N GLU A 26 -4.64 -11.49 -18.30
CA GLU A 26 -3.43 -11.00 -17.63
C GLU A 26 -3.72 -10.61 -16.18
N GLU A 27 -2.87 -11.07 -15.25
CA GLU A 27 -2.93 -10.67 -13.86
C GLU A 27 -2.15 -9.36 -13.64
N HIS A 28 -2.79 -8.41 -12.97
CA HIS A 28 -2.22 -7.12 -12.63
C HIS A 28 -2.35 -6.83 -11.14
N LYS A 29 -1.26 -6.37 -10.54
CA LYS A 29 -1.27 -5.86 -9.17
C LYS A 29 -2.25 -4.68 -9.04
N PHE A 30 -3.19 -4.79 -8.11
CA PHE A 30 -4.23 -3.79 -7.89
C PHE A 30 -3.67 -2.58 -7.14
N VAL A 31 -2.97 -2.83 -6.03
CA VAL A 31 -2.29 -1.80 -5.23
C VAL A 31 -0.81 -1.81 -5.59
N LYS A 32 -0.37 -0.86 -6.42
CA LYS A 32 1.05 -0.76 -6.82
C LYS A 32 1.96 -0.08 -5.78
N GLY A 33 1.37 0.70 -4.90
CA GLY A 33 2.13 1.54 -3.98
C GLY A 33 1.23 2.42 -3.13
N ILE A 34 1.86 3.07 -2.16
CA ILE A 34 1.22 4.01 -1.25
C ILE A 34 2.05 5.29 -1.15
N PHE A 35 1.37 6.38 -0.86
CA PHE A 35 2.04 7.58 -0.38
C PHE A 35 2.00 7.61 1.15
N ALA A 36 3.07 8.09 1.78
CA ALA A 36 3.14 8.21 3.24
C ALA A 36 3.72 9.55 3.69
N ILE A 37 3.07 10.16 4.68
CA ILE A 37 3.64 11.18 5.57
C ILE A 37 3.57 10.58 6.97
N PHE A 38 4.74 10.29 7.54
CA PHE A 38 4.81 9.66 8.85
C PHE A 38 4.74 10.70 9.97
N GLY A 39 3.88 10.43 10.93
CA GLY A 39 3.72 11.20 12.15
C GLY A 39 3.36 10.27 13.30
N HIS A 40 3.27 10.82 14.52
CA HIS A 40 3.08 10.03 15.74
C HIS A 40 1.92 9.02 15.66
N GLY A 41 0.83 9.37 14.97
CA GLY A 41 -0.35 8.52 14.84
C GLY A 41 -0.23 7.32 13.90
N ASN A 42 0.79 7.26 13.03
CA ASN A 42 0.94 6.18 12.04
C ASN A 42 2.35 5.57 11.96
N VAL A 43 3.39 6.25 12.45
CA VAL A 43 4.78 5.82 12.27
C VAL A 43 5.11 4.53 13.00
N LEU A 44 4.63 4.35 14.23
CA LEU A 44 4.91 3.15 15.04
C LEU A 44 4.08 1.94 14.60
N GLY A 45 3.00 2.14 13.84
CA GLY A 45 2.18 1.06 13.31
C GLY A 45 2.52 0.77 11.84
N MET A 46 2.08 1.66 10.96
CA MET A 46 2.26 1.54 9.51
C MET A 46 3.71 1.74 9.09
N GLY A 47 4.40 2.73 9.66
CA GLY A 47 5.81 2.98 9.35
C GLY A 47 6.68 1.76 9.66
N GLN A 48 6.52 1.20 10.86
CA GLN A 48 7.21 -0.04 11.25
C GLN A 48 6.81 -1.23 10.35
N ALA A 49 5.52 -1.42 10.05
CA ALA A 49 5.09 -2.54 9.20
C ALA A 49 5.70 -2.47 7.79
N LEU A 50 5.72 -1.28 7.17
CA LEU A 50 6.28 -1.05 5.84
C LEU A 50 7.81 -1.17 5.82
N GLU A 51 8.48 -0.77 6.90
CA GLU A 51 9.93 -0.89 7.05
C GLU A 51 10.36 -2.35 7.25
N GLN A 52 9.58 -3.13 7.99
CA GLN A 52 9.85 -4.56 8.20
C GLN A 52 9.58 -5.40 6.94
N ASP A 53 8.44 -5.19 6.29
CA ASP A 53 8.07 -5.89 5.05
C ASP A 53 6.95 -5.14 4.33
N SER A 54 7.30 -4.44 3.25
CA SER A 54 6.35 -3.80 2.34
C SER A 54 5.94 -4.69 1.16
N GLY A 55 6.47 -5.92 1.07
CA GLY A 55 6.33 -6.77 -0.09
C GLY A 55 6.90 -6.08 -1.34
N GLU A 56 6.08 -5.93 -2.38
CA GLU A 56 6.45 -5.20 -3.59
C GLU A 56 5.84 -3.78 -3.65
N MET A 57 5.12 -3.39 -2.60
CA MET A 57 4.44 -2.11 -2.53
C MET A 57 5.45 -0.97 -2.43
N ARG A 58 5.44 -0.08 -3.42
CA ARG A 58 6.31 1.11 -3.40
C ARG A 58 5.79 2.14 -2.41
N VAL A 59 6.66 2.62 -1.52
CA VAL A 59 6.34 3.71 -0.59
C VAL A 59 6.89 5.02 -1.15
N TYR A 60 6.00 5.95 -1.47
CA TYR A 60 6.34 7.28 -1.96
C TYR A 60 6.24 8.29 -0.81
N GLN A 61 7.32 9.04 -0.57
CA GLN A 61 7.29 10.08 0.46
C GLN A 61 6.37 11.23 0.03
N GLY A 62 5.29 11.43 0.76
CA GLY A 62 4.41 12.58 0.62
C GLY A 62 4.98 13.84 1.27
N ARG A 63 4.49 14.99 0.83
CA ARG A 63 4.76 16.30 1.45
C ARG A 63 3.49 17.07 1.82
N ASN A 64 2.36 16.67 1.25
CA ASN A 64 1.03 17.21 1.48
C ASN A 64 0.00 16.10 1.17
N GLU A 65 -0.89 15.83 2.12
CA GLU A 65 -1.93 14.80 2.01
C GLU A 65 -2.87 15.03 0.82
N GLN A 66 -3.22 16.28 0.52
CA GLN A 66 -4.07 16.63 -0.63
C GLN A 66 -3.37 16.30 -1.96
N GLY A 67 -2.08 16.62 -2.05
CA GLY A 67 -1.27 16.29 -3.23
C GLY A 67 -1.16 14.78 -3.44
N MET A 68 -0.95 14.02 -2.37
CA MET A 68 -0.93 12.55 -2.41
C MET A 68 -2.26 11.99 -2.91
N ALA A 69 -3.39 12.52 -2.40
CA ALA A 69 -4.72 12.09 -2.83
C ALA A 69 -4.93 12.35 -4.33
N HIS A 70 -4.59 13.55 -4.82
CA HIS A 70 -4.73 13.87 -6.25
C HIS A 70 -3.86 12.98 -7.15
N VAL A 71 -2.61 12.69 -6.75
CA VAL A 71 -1.74 11.80 -7.54
C VAL A 71 -2.30 10.37 -7.54
N ALA A 72 -2.75 9.87 -6.38
CA ALA A 72 -3.36 8.55 -6.29
C ALA A 72 -4.63 8.45 -7.17
N THR A 73 -5.51 9.45 -7.12
CA THR A 73 -6.70 9.51 -8.00
C THR A 73 -6.32 9.60 -9.47
N GLY A 74 -5.32 10.41 -9.83
CA GLY A 74 -4.84 10.52 -11.21
C GLY A 74 -4.30 9.19 -11.73
N PHE A 75 -3.46 8.53 -10.92
CA PHE A 75 -2.92 7.20 -11.23
C PHE A 75 -4.03 6.16 -11.42
N ALA A 76 -5.01 6.15 -10.50
CA ALA A 76 -6.14 5.23 -10.55
C ALA A 76 -6.91 5.44 -11.86
N ARG A 77 -7.37 6.67 -12.14
CA ARG A 77 -8.14 6.98 -13.36
C ARG A 77 -7.38 6.67 -14.64
N GLN A 78 -6.08 6.98 -14.70
CA GLN A 78 -5.24 6.64 -15.85
C GLN A 78 -5.12 5.13 -16.05
N SER A 79 -5.07 4.39 -14.95
CA SER A 79 -5.00 2.92 -14.95
C SER A 79 -6.37 2.26 -15.12
N LEU A 80 -7.43 3.05 -15.38
CA LEU A 80 -8.84 2.64 -15.42
C LEU A 80 -9.30 1.99 -14.10
N ARG A 81 -8.90 2.59 -12.97
CA ARG A 81 -9.08 2.11 -11.60
C ARG A 81 -9.54 3.24 -10.67
#